data_AF-A0A925LNY1-F1
#
_entry.id   AF-A0A925LNY1-F1
#
_cell.length_a   1.000
_cell.length_b   1.000
_cell.length_c   1.000
_cell.angle_alpha   90.00
_cell.angle_beta   90.00
_cell.angle_gamma   90.00
#
_symmetry.space_group_name_H-M   'P 1'
#
loop_
_entity.id
_entity.type
_entity.pdbx_description
1 polymer ?
#
loop_
_entity_poly.entity_id
_entity_poly.type
_entity_poly.pdbx_seq_one_letter_code
_entity_poly.pdbx_strand_id
1 'polypeptide(L)'
;MNKRIIIRALCFKLLGLFLLVALSACGGGTGGSSNDGFGGTQFASGTIIGFGSIIVNGIEFSRKPGLADDRVKVGFENDASASENGLRIGMTVNIRGTINNATGTGEYESIEFQPELRGPLDANGVDPTAATLTILGRKIQVETNTNFDSVRDLTEINSELLAGRHPELEISGNLDNTTGVLHATRIARKAPDFNALTEKTIQIKGKITTSNAAGGTFSIGSVSVNFSPAALGSNSTIADLGAESVVEVKGILNGNVITASRIEKKKAVDAGVNDSVKLKGTANGGVAGNTFTISGPNGAITVNTAAASFQRGGAAATAAIVTAGTALEIEGILQSDGSVAASQVSLKPEKTVKVEGNAAAGAFNAGTSTLTLNGVPVTLNAATRLLDKSGQALDPNSIASGDHLQIRGMFFSNSGKVTASQVQRTSASDVTFVQGPVTAVASPNLALIGIVSVDTSGVNQITGFGDHRSVTAVKFSGRDTFFAALTSDGFSVVKAKGIMAGTAMNASEVELEQAQ
;
A
#
# COMPACT_ATOMS: atom_id res chain seq x y z
N MET A 1 31.25 2.48 -69.96
CA MET A 1 30.83 1.08 -70.23
C MET A 1 32.09 0.27 -70.52
N ASN A 2 32.27 -0.89 -69.87
CA ASN A 2 33.46 -1.78 -69.85
C ASN A 2 34.42 -1.65 -68.64
N LYS A 3 34.14 -2.54 -67.67
CA LYS A 3 35.03 -3.48 -66.96
C LYS A 3 36.57 -3.34 -67.11
N ARG A 4 37.23 -3.50 -65.95
CA ARG A 4 38.52 -4.19 -65.62
C ARG A 4 39.71 -3.32 -65.15
N ILE A 5 40.05 -3.56 -63.87
CA ILE A 5 41.37 -3.91 -63.29
C ILE A 5 42.51 -2.91 -63.51
N ILE A 6 42.92 -2.22 -62.43
CA ILE A 6 44.34 -2.02 -62.08
C ILE A 6 44.52 -2.31 -60.59
N ILE A 7 45.57 -3.08 -60.31
CA ILE A 7 45.99 -3.67 -59.05
C ILE A 7 47.29 -2.98 -58.59
N ARG A 8 47.54 -3.02 -57.26
CA ARG A 8 48.82 -2.97 -56.50
C ARG A 8 49.39 -1.62 -56.07
N ALA A 9 49.48 -1.46 -54.74
CA ALA A 9 50.73 -1.45 -53.96
C ALA A 9 50.36 -1.54 -52.46
N LEU A 10 51.19 -1.98 -51.50
CA LEU A 10 52.24 -2.98 -51.36
C LEU A 10 52.58 -2.95 -49.84
N CYS A 11 52.64 -4.12 -49.19
CA CYS A 11 53.33 -4.47 -47.93
C CYS A 11 53.26 -3.58 -46.68
N PHE A 12 52.87 -4.16 -45.52
CA PHE A 12 53.78 -4.61 -44.45
C PHE A 12 53.04 -5.27 -43.26
N LYS A 13 53.45 -6.51 -42.91
CA LYS A 13 53.63 -7.18 -41.58
C LYS A 13 52.52 -7.03 -40.49
N LEU A 14 52.16 -7.99 -39.63
CA LEU A 14 52.87 -9.09 -38.94
C LEU A 14 51.75 -9.92 -38.24
N LEU A 15 51.59 -11.22 -38.53
CA LEU A 15 52.00 -12.37 -37.69
C LEU A 15 50.99 -12.76 -36.58
N GLY A 16 50.33 -13.90 -36.80
CA GLY A 16 49.60 -14.65 -35.79
C GLY A 16 50.13 -16.09 -35.66
N LEU A 17 49.53 -16.79 -34.69
CA LEU A 17 49.57 -18.23 -34.39
C LEU A 17 50.56 -18.67 -33.31
N PHE A 18 50.03 -19.17 -32.18
CA PHE A 18 50.66 -20.25 -31.40
C PHE A 18 49.62 -21.12 -30.67
N LEU A 19 49.97 -22.40 -30.60
CA LEU A 19 49.17 -23.59 -30.24
C LEU A 19 49.41 -24.02 -28.78
N LEU A 20 48.43 -24.75 -28.22
CA LEU A 20 48.30 -25.32 -26.85
C LEU A 20 49.52 -26.05 -26.25
N VAL A 21 49.66 -25.99 -24.91
CA VAL A 21 49.91 -27.16 -24.00
C VAL A 21 49.24 -26.93 -22.64
N ALA A 22 48.68 -28.01 -22.09
CA ALA A 22 47.91 -28.12 -20.86
C ALA A 22 48.69 -27.91 -19.55
N LEU A 23 48.01 -27.36 -18.52
CA LEU A 23 48.28 -27.66 -17.12
C LEU A 23 47.02 -28.20 -16.45
N SER A 24 47.21 -29.34 -15.83
CA SER A 24 46.35 -29.98 -14.84
C SER A 24 46.17 -29.11 -13.59
N ALA A 25 44.92 -28.87 -13.19
CA ALA A 25 44.56 -28.65 -11.79
C ALA A 25 43.18 -29.29 -11.54
N CYS A 26 43.21 -30.37 -10.76
CA CYS A 26 42.07 -31.02 -10.12
C CYS A 26 41.91 -30.40 -8.72
N GLY A 27 40.65 -30.23 -8.30
CA GLY A 27 40.23 -29.75 -6.96
C GLY A 27 39.54 -28.39 -7.06
N GLY A 28 38.22 -28.26 -7.00
CA GLY A 28 37.29 -28.92 -6.09
C GLY A 28 36.85 -27.88 -5.04
N GLY A 29 35.73 -27.20 -5.30
CA GLY A 29 35.22 -26.14 -4.42
C GLY A 29 33.86 -25.66 -4.91
N THR A 30 32.83 -26.44 -4.63
CA THR A 30 31.41 -26.10 -4.82
C THR A 30 31.03 -24.91 -3.94
N GLY A 31 30.99 -23.71 -4.53
CA GLY A 31 30.31 -22.55 -3.98
C GLY A 31 29.01 -22.36 -4.75
N GLY A 32 27.90 -22.88 -4.22
CA GLY A 32 26.57 -22.61 -4.75
C GLY A 32 26.24 -21.14 -4.55
N SER A 33 26.46 -20.33 -5.58
CA SER A 33 25.81 -19.03 -5.69
C SER A 33 24.40 -19.28 -6.21
N SER A 34 23.42 -19.23 -5.32
CA SER A 34 22.02 -19.01 -5.69
C SER A 34 21.92 -17.67 -6.42
N ASN A 35 21.99 -17.72 -7.75
CA ASN A 35 21.58 -16.61 -8.60
C ASN A 35 20.05 -16.54 -8.53
N ASP A 36 19.52 -15.87 -7.51
CA ASP A 36 18.12 -15.43 -7.47
C ASP A 36 17.94 -14.10 -8.24
N GLY A 37 18.84 -13.82 -9.18
CA GLY A 37 18.84 -12.62 -9.99
C GLY A 37 17.95 -12.81 -11.21
N PHE A 38 16.68 -12.42 -11.11
CA PHE A 38 15.92 -12.05 -12.30
C PHE A 38 16.63 -10.85 -12.96
N GLY A 39 17.51 -11.13 -13.93
CA GLY A 39 18.16 -10.12 -14.75
C GLY A 39 17.18 -9.51 -15.72
N GLY A 40 16.41 -8.51 -15.28
CA GLY A 40 15.43 -7.78 -16.09
C GLY A 40 14.65 -6.75 -15.27
N THR A 41 13.91 -5.86 -15.95
CA THR A 41 12.96 -4.95 -15.29
C THR A 41 11.90 -5.77 -14.57
N GLN A 42 11.84 -5.61 -13.25
CA GLN A 42 10.88 -6.24 -12.35
C GLN A 42 9.68 -5.32 -12.14
N PHE A 43 8.54 -5.92 -11.84
CA PHE A 43 7.31 -5.21 -11.48
C PHE A 43 6.99 -5.42 -10.02
N ALA A 44 6.79 -4.35 -9.26
CA ALA A 44 6.28 -4.42 -7.90
C ALA A 44 4.93 -3.70 -7.80
N SER A 45 4.01 -4.26 -7.00
CA SER A 45 2.75 -3.59 -6.66
C SER A 45 2.49 -3.70 -5.16
N GLY A 46 2.17 -2.57 -4.54
CA GLY A 46 1.88 -2.53 -3.11
C GLY A 46 1.73 -1.13 -2.55
N THR A 47 1.46 -1.06 -1.26
CA THR A 47 1.18 0.18 -0.54
C THR A 47 2.45 0.89 -0.11
N ILE A 48 2.51 2.21 -0.31
CA ILE A 48 3.57 3.07 0.24
C ILE A 48 3.42 3.12 1.75
N ILE A 49 4.44 2.66 2.47
CA ILE A 49 4.48 2.64 3.94
C ILE A 49 5.44 3.69 4.52
N GLY A 50 6.34 4.23 3.69
CA GLY A 50 7.29 5.23 4.19
C GLY A 50 8.08 6.00 3.15
N PHE A 51 8.84 6.98 3.63
CA PHE A 51 9.68 7.88 2.85
C PHE A 51 11.10 8.00 3.42
N GLY A 52 12.07 8.08 2.50
CA GLY A 52 13.53 8.08 2.69
C GLY A 52 14.27 7.96 1.35
N SER A 53 13.53 8.00 0.21
CA SER A 53 13.34 6.88 -0.76
C SER A 53 11.94 6.26 -0.58
N ILE A 54 11.32 5.73 -1.63
CA ILE A 54 9.91 5.29 -1.57
C ILE A 54 9.87 3.86 -1.06
N ILE A 55 9.25 3.62 0.10
CA ILE A 55 9.21 2.29 0.71
C ILE A 55 7.90 1.59 0.37
N VAL A 56 7.98 0.50 -0.41
CA VAL A 56 6.85 -0.34 -0.83
C VAL A 56 7.24 -1.80 -0.67
N ASN A 57 6.37 -2.61 -0.05
CA ASN A 57 6.64 -4.03 0.20
C ASN A 57 7.95 -4.27 0.97
N GLY A 58 8.34 -3.34 1.85
CA GLY A 58 9.61 -3.41 2.58
C GLY A 58 10.86 -3.21 1.72
N ILE A 59 10.70 -2.88 0.43
CA ILE A 59 11.78 -2.49 -0.47
C ILE A 59 11.89 -0.97 -0.47
N GLU A 60 13.12 -0.50 -0.31
CA GLU A 60 13.49 0.90 -0.36
C GLU A 60 13.87 1.30 -1.80
N PHE A 61 12.96 1.99 -2.51
CA PHE A 61 13.17 2.39 -3.90
C PHE A 61 13.76 3.80 -4.02
N SER A 62 14.92 3.90 -4.66
CA SER A 62 15.48 5.17 -5.12
C SER A 62 15.20 5.38 -6.61
N ARG A 63 15.23 6.62 -7.06
CA ARG A 63 15.16 6.92 -8.50
C ARG A 63 16.42 6.40 -9.17
N LYS A 64 16.28 5.66 -10.28
CA LYS A 64 17.42 5.30 -11.13
C LYS A 64 18.14 6.56 -11.62
N PRO A 65 19.47 6.67 -11.42
CA PRO A 65 20.22 7.86 -11.82
C PRO A 65 20.03 8.23 -13.30
N GLY A 66 19.88 9.53 -13.58
CA GLY A 66 19.73 10.05 -14.94
C GLY A 66 18.30 10.05 -15.51
N LEU A 67 17.31 9.58 -14.75
CA LEU A 67 15.90 9.74 -15.13
C LEU A 67 15.35 11.11 -14.73
N ALA A 68 14.49 11.67 -15.58
CA ALA A 68 13.72 12.88 -15.29
C ALA A 68 12.63 12.61 -14.23
N ASP A 69 12.07 13.69 -13.67
CA ASP A 69 11.04 13.62 -12.62
C ASP A 69 9.68 13.10 -13.14
N ASP A 70 9.48 13.12 -14.46
CA ASP A 70 8.27 12.71 -15.18
C ASP A 70 7.95 11.21 -15.19
N ARG A 71 8.76 10.43 -14.48
CA ARG A 71 8.59 8.98 -14.34
C ARG A 71 7.62 8.59 -13.24
N VAL A 72 7.19 9.54 -12.43
CA VAL A 72 6.10 9.36 -11.48
C VAL A 72 4.80 9.82 -12.13
N LYS A 73 3.80 8.94 -12.17
CA LYS A 73 2.47 9.24 -12.66
C LYS A 73 1.49 9.12 -11.51
N VAL A 74 0.81 10.22 -11.18
CA VAL A 74 -0.27 10.23 -10.22
C VAL A 74 -1.57 10.36 -11.01
N GLY A 75 -2.32 9.27 -11.08
CA GLY A 75 -3.55 9.14 -11.84
C GLY A 75 -4.67 10.05 -11.33
N PHE A 76 -5.75 10.10 -12.11
CA PHE A 76 -6.89 11.03 -12.04
C PHE A 76 -6.66 12.44 -12.62
N GLU A 77 -5.58 13.15 -12.30
CA GLU A 77 -5.42 14.56 -12.75
C GLU A 77 -5.06 14.68 -14.26
N ASN A 78 -4.89 13.55 -14.97
CA ASN A 78 -4.26 13.49 -16.31
C ASN A 78 -2.87 14.14 -16.34
N ASP A 79 -2.23 14.26 -15.18
CA ASP A 79 -0.90 14.86 -15.08
C ASP A 79 0.11 13.90 -15.71
N ALA A 80 0.62 14.28 -16.87
CA ALA A 80 1.52 13.43 -17.66
C ALA A 80 2.90 13.26 -16.99
N SER A 81 3.16 14.03 -15.93
CA SER A 81 4.40 14.05 -15.16
C SER A 81 4.12 14.58 -13.76
N ALA A 82 3.83 13.70 -12.80
CA ALA A 82 3.87 14.07 -11.40
C ALA A 82 5.31 13.96 -10.86
N SER A 83 5.57 14.54 -9.70
CA SER A 83 6.80 14.29 -8.94
C SER A 83 6.55 13.31 -7.80
N GLU A 84 7.60 12.81 -7.17
CA GLU A 84 7.50 12.03 -5.92
C GLU A 84 6.77 12.80 -4.81
N ASN A 85 6.68 14.13 -4.90
CA ASN A 85 5.92 14.95 -3.95
C ASN A 85 4.41 14.75 -4.08
N GLY A 86 3.91 14.17 -5.16
CA GLY A 86 2.51 13.77 -5.30
C GLY A 86 2.17 12.48 -4.54
N LEU A 87 3.17 11.68 -4.17
CA LEU A 87 2.95 10.40 -3.49
C LEU A 87 2.63 10.59 -1.99
N ARG A 88 1.82 9.70 -1.44
CA ARG A 88 1.37 9.71 -0.04
C ARG A 88 1.41 8.30 0.54
N ILE A 89 1.60 8.20 1.86
CA ILE A 89 1.48 6.92 2.58
C ILE A 89 0.07 6.35 2.38
N GLY A 90 -0.03 5.05 2.18
CA GLY A 90 -1.28 4.36 1.93
C GLY A 90 -1.71 4.32 0.46
N MET A 91 -1.06 5.07 -0.44
CA MET A 91 -1.25 4.88 -1.89
C MET A 91 -0.74 3.50 -2.30
N THR A 92 -1.55 2.76 -3.07
CA THR A 92 -1.11 1.52 -3.73
C THR A 92 -0.54 1.88 -5.10
N VAL A 93 0.73 1.58 -5.31
CA VAL A 93 1.47 1.97 -6.51
C VAL A 93 2.03 0.77 -7.26
N ASN A 94 2.15 0.93 -8.57
CA ASN A 94 2.87 0.02 -9.45
C ASN A 94 4.26 0.62 -9.72
N ILE A 95 5.30 -0.16 -9.49
CA ILE A 95 6.70 0.24 -9.67
C ILE A 95 7.32 -0.68 -10.72
N ARG A 96 7.99 -0.10 -11.70
CA ARG A 96 8.87 -0.83 -12.62
C ARG A 96 10.30 -0.43 -12.35
N GLY A 97 11.22 -1.39 -12.31
CA GLY A 97 12.62 -1.11 -12.07
C GLY A 97 13.41 -2.35 -11.69
N THR A 98 14.40 -2.19 -10.83
CA THR A 98 15.21 -3.29 -10.29
C THR A 98 14.94 -3.46 -8.80
N ILE A 99 14.97 -4.70 -8.32
CA ILE A 99 14.81 -5.06 -6.92
C ILE A 99 15.98 -5.94 -6.52
N ASN A 100 16.63 -5.58 -5.43
CA ASN A 100 17.63 -6.39 -4.75
C ASN A 100 17.05 -6.86 -3.42
N ASN A 101 16.55 -8.10 -3.41
CA ASN A 101 15.93 -8.71 -2.23
C ASN A 101 16.92 -8.94 -1.09
N ALA A 102 18.22 -9.11 -1.39
CA ALA A 102 19.23 -9.36 -0.36
C ALA A 102 19.48 -8.09 0.50
N THR A 103 19.43 -6.91 -0.12
CA THR A 103 19.61 -5.63 0.56
C THR A 103 18.30 -4.97 0.94
N GLY A 104 17.17 -5.42 0.39
CA GLY A 104 15.87 -4.76 0.56
C GLY A 104 15.81 -3.39 -0.12
N THR A 105 16.60 -3.18 -1.18
CA THR A 105 16.66 -1.92 -1.93
C THR A 105 16.32 -2.13 -3.39
N GLY A 106 15.89 -1.08 -4.07
CA GLY A 106 15.60 -1.12 -5.50
C GLY A 106 15.82 0.24 -6.17
N GLU A 107 15.93 0.22 -7.49
CA GLU A 107 15.89 1.44 -8.30
C GLU A 107 14.63 1.43 -9.14
N TYR A 108 13.81 2.48 -9.07
CA TYR A 108 12.64 2.59 -9.92
C TYR A 108 12.96 3.32 -11.23
N GLU A 109 12.35 2.84 -12.30
CA GLU A 109 12.31 3.45 -13.63
C GLU A 109 11.00 4.20 -13.85
N SER A 110 9.90 3.73 -13.25
CA SER A 110 8.62 4.44 -13.20
C SER A 110 7.80 4.03 -11.98
N ILE A 111 7.01 4.97 -11.48
CA ILE A 111 6.01 4.73 -10.44
C ILE A 111 4.67 5.22 -10.96
N GLU A 112 3.64 4.40 -10.86
CA GLU A 112 2.28 4.75 -11.24
C GLU A 112 1.32 4.53 -10.08
N PHE A 113 0.61 5.58 -9.71
CA PHE A 113 -0.52 5.55 -8.79
C PHE A 113 -1.80 5.74 -9.58
N GLN A 114 -2.84 4.95 -9.30
CA GLN A 114 -4.20 5.20 -9.79
C GLN A 114 -5.18 4.92 -8.66
N PRO A 115 -6.11 5.83 -8.32
CA PRO A 115 -7.08 5.57 -7.28
C PRO A 115 -8.08 4.49 -7.73
N GLU A 116 -8.49 3.65 -6.78
CA GLU A 116 -9.52 2.62 -7.03
C GLU A 116 -10.90 3.25 -7.19
N LEU A 117 -11.11 4.37 -6.51
CA LEU A 117 -12.35 5.13 -6.51
C LEU A 117 -12.05 6.58 -6.17
N ARG A 118 -12.60 7.52 -6.93
CA ARG A 118 -12.64 8.95 -6.58
C ARG A 118 -14.03 9.50 -6.91
N GLY A 119 -14.74 10.01 -5.92
CA GLY A 119 -16.10 10.50 -6.11
C GLY A 119 -16.76 10.98 -4.81
N PRO A 120 -18.03 11.41 -4.89
CA PRO A 120 -18.78 11.91 -3.73
C PRO A 120 -19.13 10.78 -2.76
N LEU A 121 -19.08 11.11 -1.46
CA LEU A 121 -19.67 10.29 -0.41
C LEU A 121 -21.21 10.19 -0.58
N ASP A 122 -21.74 8.97 -0.43
CA ASP A 122 -23.19 8.74 -0.53
C ASP A 122 -23.94 9.33 0.69
N ALA A 123 -25.21 9.71 0.52
CA ALA A 123 -25.99 10.44 1.52
C ALA A 123 -26.13 9.74 2.88
N ASN A 124 -26.14 8.40 2.89
CA ASN A 124 -26.13 7.57 4.11
C ASN A 124 -24.91 6.65 4.10
N GLY A 125 -23.83 7.13 3.50
CA GLY A 125 -22.66 6.35 3.17
C GLY A 125 -21.65 6.26 4.29
N VAL A 126 -22.00 6.43 5.57
CA VAL A 126 -21.06 6.25 6.68
C VAL A 126 -21.71 5.42 7.78
N ASP A 127 -21.04 4.34 8.17
CA ASP A 127 -21.36 3.55 9.35
C ASP A 127 -20.10 3.51 10.24
N PRO A 128 -20.02 4.37 11.27
CA PRO A 128 -18.89 4.40 12.18
C PRO A 128 -18.74 3.12 13.00
N THR A 129 -19.84 2.39 13.24
CA THR A 129 -19.83 1.16 14.07
C THR A 129 -19.22 0.01 13.29
N ALA A 130 -19.56 -0.12 12.01
CA ALA A 130 -18.95 -1.09 11.11
C ALA A 130 -17.60 -0.61 10.54
N ALA A 131 -17.17 0.61 10.87
CA ALA A 131 -16.02 1.29 10.29
C ALA A 131 -16.06 1.30 8.75
N THR A 132 -17.22 1.60 8.16
CA THR A 132 -17.39 1.60 6.70
C THR A 132 -17.88 2.92 6.17
N LEU A 133 -17.57 3.18 4.90
CA LEU A 133 -18.19 4.24 4.13
C LEU A 133 -18.63 3.75 2.74
N THR A 134 -19.46 4.50 2.03
CA THR A 134 -19.98 4.16 0.70
C THR A 134 -19.85 5.34 -0.25
N ILE A 135 -19.24 5.10 -1.41
CA ILE A 135 -19.06 6.08 -2.49
C ILE A 135 -19.57 5.43 -3.77
N LEU A 136 -20.50 6.08 -4.46
CA LEU A 136 -21.08 5.59 -5.72
C LEU A 136 -21.63 4.16 -5.59
N GLY A 137 -22.29 3.87 -4.46
CA GLY A 137 -22.84 2.54 -4.15
C GLY A 137 -21.80 1.47 -3.82
N ARG A 138 -20.50 1.76 -3.85
CA ARG A 138 -19.45 0.83 -3.42
C ARG A 138 -19.19 0.98 -1.93
N LYS A 139 -19.26 -0.13 -1.20
CA LYS A 139 -18.85 -0.20 0.20
C LYS A 139 -17.33 -0.22 0.33
N ILE A 140 -16.81 0.62 1.20
CA ILE A 140 -15.40 0.73 1.55
C ILE A 140 -15.24 0.39 3.04
N GLN A 141 -14.38 -0.56 3.34
CA GLN A 141 -13.98 -0.88 4.71
C GLN A 141 -12.81 0.03 5.10
N VAL A 142 -12.98 0.78 6.20
CA VAL A 142 -11.89 1.47 6.86
C VAL A 142 -11.18 0.45 7.73
N GLU A 143 -9.91 0.22 7.41
CA GLU A 143 -9.02 -0.63 8.17
C GLU A 143 -8.32 0.18 9.26
N THR A 144 -7.83 -0.49 10.29
CA THR A 144 -7.01 0.15 11.32
C THR A 144 -5.72 0.72 10.75
N ASN A 145 -5.25 0.12 9.66
CA ASN A 145 -4.06 0.55 8.96
C ASN A 145 -4.34 1.63 7.88
N THR A 146 -5.59 2.01 7.61
CA THR A 146 -5.94 3.08 6.64
C THR A 146 -5.24 4.39 7.00
N ASN A 147 -4.70 5.06 5.98
CA ASN A 147 -4.15 6.40 6.10
C ASN A 147 -5.19 7.45 5.69
N PHE A 148 -5.54 8.36 6.59
CA PHE A 148 -6.39 9.49 6.28
C PHE A 148 -5.54 10.69 5.86
N ASP A 149 -5.92 11.36 4.78
CA ASP A 149 -5.21 12.51 4.23
C ASP A 149 -6.19 13.68 4.08
N SER A 150 -5.80 14.84 4.60
CA SER A 150 -6.61 16.06 4.60
C SER A 150 -7.96 15.92 5.31
N VAL A 151 -8.08 14.90 6.16
CA VAL A 151 -9.16 14.60 7.12
C VAL A 151 -8.55 13.72 8.22
N ARG A 152 -9.09 13.76 9.44
CA ARG A 152 -8.54 13.06 10.61
C ARG A 152 -8.92 11.59 10.63
N ASP A 153 -10.20 11.30 10.48
CA ASP A 153 -10.77 9.96 10.62
C ASP A 153 -12.19 9.87 10.03
N LEU A 154 -12.80 8.69 10.15
CA LEU A 154 -14.18 8.44 9.73
C LEU A 154 -15.21 9.29 10.50
N THR A 155 -14.92 9.67 11.75
CA THR A 155 -15.81 10.49 12.58
C THR A 155 -15.90 11.91 12.02
N GLU A 156 -14.77 12.49 11.59
CA GLU A 156 -14.76 13.79 10.93
C GLU A 156 -15.55 13.73 9.62
N ILE A 157 -15.33 12.72 8.77
CA ILE A 157 -16.12 12.50 7.54
C ILE A 157 -17.63 12.41 7.85
N ASN A 158 -18.02 11.63 8.85
CA ASN A 158 -19.42 11.51 9.26
C ASN A 158 -20.01 12.86 9.70
N SER A 159 -19.24 13.68 10.41
CA SER A 159 -19.70 15.01 10.83
C SER A 159 -19.94 15.94 9.64
N GLU A 160 -19.16 15.81 8.56
CA GLU A 160 -19.39 16.57 7.32
C GLU A 160 -20.67 16.12 6.64
N LEU A 161 -20.90 14.80 6.58
CA LEU A 161 -22.11 14.22 6.01
C LEU A 161 -23.37 14.66 6.77
N LEU A 162 -23.33 14.62 8.11
CA LEU A 162 -24.43 15.09 8.97
C LEU A 162 -24.67 16.60 8.84
N ALA A 163 -23.67 17.36 8.42
CA ALA A 163 -23.81 18.78 8.09
C ALA A 163 -24.33 19.02 6.65
N GLY A 164 -24.76 17.98 5.94
CA GLY A 164 -25.30 18.05 4.59
C GLY A 164 -24.26 18.16 3.47
N ARG A 165 -22.97 17.97 3.77
CA ARG A 165 -21.90 17.97 2.77
C ARG A 165 -21.67 16.57 2.22
N HIS A 166 -21.22 16.48 0.98
CA HIS A 166 -20.83 15.22 0.35
C HIS A 166 -19.36 15.29 -0.06
N PRO A 167 -18.40 15.09 0.87
CA PRO A 167 -16.99 15.25 0.55
C PRO A 167 -16.58 14.39 -0.65
N GLU A 168 -15.75 14.95 -1.52
CA GLU A 168 -15.09 14.19 -2.58
C GLU A 168 -13.94 13.41 -1.94
N LEU A 169 -13.98 12.08 -2.04
CA LEU A 169 -12.98 11.21 -1.46
C LEU A 169 -12.24 10.44 -2.55
N GLU A 170 -10.92 10.34 -2.42
CA GLU A 170 -10.04 9.50 -3.22
C GLU A 170 -9.56 8.31 -2.39
N ILE A 171 -9.81 7.10 -2.88
CA ILE A 171 -9.60 5.84 -2.15
C ILE A 171 -8.51 5.03 -2.84
N SER A 172 -7.53 4.60 -2.06
CA SER A 172 -6.60 3.51 -2.41
C SER A 172 -6.98 2.29 -1.59
N GLY A 173 -6.88 1.09 -2.16
CA GLY A 173 -7.22 -0.12 -1.45
C GLY A 173 -7.13 -1.38 -2.31
N ASN A 174 -7.56 -2.50 -1.73
CA ASN A 174 -7.66 -3.78 -2.42
C ASN A 174 -9.13 -4.22 -2.45
N LEU A 175 -9.59 -4.67 -3.61
CA LEU A 175 -10.96 -5.13 -3.79
C LEU A 175 -11.07 -6.60 -3.37
N ASP A 176 -11.89 -6.90 -2.37
CA ASP A 176 -12.32 -8.27 -2.11
C ASP A 176 -13.41 -8.65 -3.11
N ASN A 177 -13.05 -9.46 -4.09
CA ASN A 177 -13.96 -9.91 -5.13
C ASN A 177 -15.09 -10.82 -4.63
N THR A 178 -14.96 -11.42 -3.45
CA THR A 178 -15.99 -12.30 -2.88
C THR A 178 -17.15 -11.49 -2.35
N THR A 179 -16.85 -10.35 -1.71
CA THR A 179 -17.82 -9.49 -1.03
C THR A 179 -18.14 -8.21 -1.81
N GLY A 180 -17.28 -7.80 -2.75
CA GLY A 180 -17.35 -6.53 -3.46
C GLY A 180 -16.91 -5.32 -2.61
N VAL A 181 -16.37 -5.56 -1.41
CA VAL A 181 -15.91 -4.52 -0.48
C VAL A 181 -14.49 -4.09 -0.85
N LEU A 182 -14.26 -2.78 -0.86
CA LEU A 182 -12.93 -2.20 -1.05
C LEU A 182 -12.28 -1.96 0.32
N HIS A 183 -11.18 -2.66 0.62
CA HIS A 183 -10.42 -2.50 1.86
C HIS A 183 -9.42 -1.35 1.71
N ALA A 184 -9.68 -0.23 2.38
CA ALA A 184 -8.95 1.01 2.14
C ALA A 184 -7.56 1.00 2.80
N THR A 185 -6.53 1.28 2.00
CA THR A 185 -5.18 1.60 2.49
C THR A 185 -5.00 3.11 2.69
N ARG A 186 -5.75 3.93 1.93
CA ARG A 186 -5.79 5.39 2.07
C ARG A 186 -7.16 5.95 1.71
N ILE A 187 -7.58 6.97 2.47
CA ILE A 187 -8.76 7.79 2.22
C ILE A 187 -8.31 9.26 2.25
N ALA A 188 -8.41 9.94 1.12
CA ALA A 188 -8.03 11.35 1.01
C ALA A 188 -9.23 12.23 0.68
N ARG A 189 -9.46 13.28 1.47
CA ARG A 189 -10.49 14.29 1.16
C ARG A 189 -9.95 15.27 0.12
N LYS A 190 -10.56 15.29 -1.06
CA LYS A 190 -10.18 16.14 -2.20
C LYS A 190 -10.95 17.45 -2.24
N ALA A 191 -12.21 17.41 -1.80
CA ALA A 191 -13.05 18.59 -1.61
C ALA A 191 -13.98 18.39 -0.41
N PRO A 192 -14.31 19.45 0.35
CA PRO A 192 -15.21 19.35 1.50
C PRO A 192 -16.67 19.09 1.09
N ASP A 193 -17.06 19.47 -0.13
CA ASP A 193 -18.37 19.16 -0.69
C ASP A 193 -18.30 19.06 -2.22
N PHE A 194 -18.50 17.86 -2.75
CA PHE A 194 -18.53 17.56 -4.17
C PHE A 194 -19.69 18.27 -4.88
N ASN A 195 -20.80 18.51 -4.19
CA ASN A 195 -21.97 19.16 -4.80
C ASN A 195 -21.71 20.62 -5.17
N ALA A 196 -20.77 21.27 -4.47
CA ALA A 196 -20.32 22.63 -4.72
C ALA A 196 -19.28 22.75 -5.85
N LEU A 197 -18.79 21.63 -6.38
CA LEU A 197 -17.81 21.64 -7.47
C LEU A 197 -18.48 21.96 -8.82
N THR A 198 -17.82 22.82 -9.60
CA THR A 198 -18.21 23.11 -10.99
C THR A 198 -17.99 21.90 -11.89
N GLU A 199 -16.84 21.24 -11.76
CA GLU A 199 -16.51 20.02 -12.50
C GLU A 199 -16.68 18.80 -11.61
N LYS A 200 -17.70 17.99 -11.90
CA LYS A 200 -18.04 16.77 -11.16
C LYS A 200 -17.36 15.55 -11.75
N THR A 201 -16.06 15.67 -12.01
CA THR A 201 -15.26 14.57 -12.54
C THR A 201 -15.07 13.50 -11.47
N ILE A 202 -15.27 12.24 -11.83
CA ILE A 202 -15.09 11.07 -10.96
C ILE A 202 -14.28 10.00 -11.67
N GLN A 203 -13.77 9.05 -10.89
CA GLN A 203 -13.16 7.82 -11.38
C GLN A 203 -13.70 6.63 -10.59
N ILE A 204 -14.09 5.57 -11.30
CA ILE A 204 -14.50 4.30 -10.71
C ILE A 204 -13.84 3.15 -11.45
N LYS A 205 -13.25 2.21 -10.71
CA LYS A 205 -12.85 0.91 -11.24
C LYS A 205 -13.86 -0.16 -10.86
N GLY A 206 -14.07 -1.15 -11.70
CA GLY A 206 -14.87 -2.32 -11.32
C GLY A 206 -15.30 -3.19 -12.47
N LYS A 207 -15.92 -4.31 -12.12
CA LYS A 207 -16.53 -5.23 -13.07
C LYS A 207 -17.77 -4.62 -13.72
N ILE A 208 -17.92 -4.84 -15.01
CA ILE A 208 -19.13 -4.53 -15.75
C ILE A 208 -20.22 -5.53 -15.35
N THR A 209 -21.30 -5.04 -14.72
CA THR A 209 -22.44 -5.87 -14.28
C THR A 209 -23.47 -6.07 -15.39
N THR A 210 -23.70 -5.05 -16.20
CA THR A 210 -24.57 -5.10 -17.38
C THR A 210 -23.89 -4.39 -18.55
N SER A 211 -23.95 -4.97 -19.74
CA SER A 211 -23.31 -4.40 -20.93
C SER A 211 -24.30 -4.23 -22.08
N ASN A 212 -24.34 -3.02 -22.63
CA ASN A 212 -24.91 -2.68 -23.93
C ASN A 212 -23.88 -1.82 -24.69
N ALA A 213 -22.64 -2.34 -24.78
CA ALA A 213 -21.51 -1.58 -25.30
C ALA A 213 -21.71 -1.10 -26.75
N ALA A 214 -22.42 -1.88 -27.58
CA ALA A 214 -22.79 -1.46 -28.94
C ALA A 214 -23.76 -0.27 -28.96
N GLY A 215 -24.60 -0.14 -27.93
CA GLY A 215 -25.47 1.01 -27.71
C GLY A 215 -24.83 2.15 -26.90
N GLY A 216 -23.53 2.09 -26.61
CA GLY A 216 -22.80 3.14 -25.89
C GLY A 216 -23.10 3.20 -24.38
N THR A 217 -23.55 2.09 -23.78
CA THR A 217 -23.87 2.04 -22.35
C THR A 217 -23.41 0.75 -21.66
N PHE A 218 -23.04 0.84 -20.39
CA PHE A 218 -22.84 -0.31 -19.49
C PHE A 218 -22.99 0.14 -18.03
N SER A 219 -22.95 -0.78 -17.07
CA SER A 219 -23.00 -0.43 -15.63
C SER A 219 -21.88 -1.10 -14.83
N ILE A 220 -21.46 -0.42 -13.77
CA ILE A 220 -20.58 -0.95 -12.71
C ILE A 220 -21.37 -0.89 -11.40
N GLY A 221 -21.81 -2.04 -10.90
CA GLY A 221 -22.74 -2.07 -9.78
C GLY A 221 -24.06 -1.39 -10.17
N SER A 222 -24.47 -0.38 -9.39
CA SER A 222 -25.64 0.46 -9.66
C SER A 222 -25.35 1.67 -10.56
N VAL A 223 -24.07 1.99 -10.80
CA VAL A 223 -23.66 3.18 -11.55
C VAL A 223 -23.75 2.90 -13.04
N SER A 224 -24.50 3.73 -13.77
CA SER A 224 -24.60 3.63 -15.23
C SER A 224 -23.54 4.49 -15.90
N VAL A 225 -22.97 3.99 -17.00
CA VAL A 225 -21.95 4.66 -17.79
C VAL A 225 -22.47 4.84 -19.21
N ASN A 226 -22.55 6.10 -19.65
CA ASN A 226 -22.78 6.48 -21.03
C ASN A 226 -21.44 6.87 -21.66
N PHE A 227 -21.18 6.39 -22.88
CA PHE A 227 -19.92 6.68 -23.54
C PHE A 227 -20.07 6.73 -25.07
N SER A 228 -19.11 7.40 -25.71
CA SER A 228 -18.89 7.29 -27.16
C SER A 228 -17.60 6.52 -27.42
N PRO A 229 -17.37 5.95 -28.62
CA PRO A 229 -16.12 5.26 -28.94
C PRO A 229 -14.86 6.11 -28.74
N ALA A 230 -14.97 7.45 -28.78
CA ALA A 230 -13.86 8.37 -28.52
C ALA A 230 -13.38 8.37 -27.06
N ALA A 231 -14.17 7.84 -26.12
CA ALA A 231 -13.78 7.68 -24.72
C ALA A 231 -12.93 6.42 -24.49
N LEU A 232 -12.80 5.51 -25.46
CA LEU A 232 -11.97 4.32 -25.28
C LEU A 232 -10.49 4.70 -25.28
N GLY A 233 -9.76 4.30 -24.24
CA GLY A 233 -8.31 4.46 -24.17
C GLY A 233 -7.60 3.63 -25.25
N SER A 234 -6.33 3.97 -25.53
CA SER A 234 -5.56 3.39 -26.64
C SER A 234 -5.44 1.86 -26.65
N ASN A 235 -5.62 1.23 -25.48
CA ASN A 235 -5.55 -0.22 -25.30
C ASN A 235 -6.92 -0.84 -25.01
N SER A 236 -8.01 -0.21 -25.41
CA SER A 236 -9.38 -0.68 -25.14
C SER A 236 -10.27 -0.56 -26.36
N THR A 237 -11.09 -1.58 -26.55
CA THR A 237 -12.04 -1.69 -27.66
C THR A 237 -13.46 -1.92 -27.12
N ILE A 238 -14.47 -1.78 -27.98
CA ILE A 238 -15.85 -2.10 -27.60
C ILE A 238 -15.99 -3.56 -27.14
N ALA A 239 -15.22 -4.48 -27.72
CA ALA A 239 -15.23 -5.89 -27.34
C ALA A 239 -14.71 -6.14 -25.91
N ASP A 240 -13.92 -5.21 -25.37
CA ASP A 240 -13.43 -5.30 -23.98
C ASP A 240 -14.51 -4.96 -22.95
N LEU A 241 -15.61 -4.33 -23.36
CA LEU A 241 -16.70 -3.89 -22.48
C LEU A 241 -17.78 -4.96 -22.27
N GLY A 242 -17.42 -6.24 -22.35
CA GLY A 242 -18.31 -7.36 -21.99
C GLY A 242 -18.61 -7.40 -20.49
N ALA A 243 -19.68 -8.11 -20.11
CA ALA A 243 -19.95 -8.40 -18.70
C ALA A 243 -18.76 -9.12 -18.04
N GLU A 244 -18.57 -8.90 -16.74
CA GLU A 244 -17.43 -9.38 -15.92
C GLU A 244 -16.05 -8.78 -16.23
N SER A 245 -15.88 -8.06 -17.34
CA SER A 245 -14.65 -7.30 -17.58
C SER A 245 -14.44 -6.24 -16.51
N VAL A 246 -13.20 -6.11 -16.02
CA VAL A 246 -12.82 -5.02 -15.12
C VAL A 246 -12.36 -3.82 -15.96
N VAL A 247 -12.97 -2.67 -15.70
CA VAL A 247 -12.64 -1.41 -16.36
C VAL A 247 -12.41 -0.29 -15.35
N GLU A 248 -11.62 0.69 -15.73
CA GLU A 248 -11.57 2.02 -15.13
C GLU A 248 -12.35 2.99 -16.00
N VAL A 249 -13.21 3.78 -15.37
CA VAL A 249 -14.00 4.81 -16.03
C VAL A 249 -13.72 6.14 -15.37
N LYS A 250 -13.29 7.12 -16.16
CA LYS A 250 -13.24 8.53 -15.78
C LYS A 250 -14.30 9.30 -16.57
N GLY A 251 -15.00 10.21 -15.92
CA GLY A 251 -16.05 10.98 -16.57
C GLY A 251 -16.72 11.98 -15.64
N ILE A 252 -17.74 12.67 -16.15
CA ILE A 252 -18.55 13.62 -15.37
C ILE A 252 -19.76 12.88 -14.81
N LEU A 253 -19.97 12.99 -13.50
CA LEU A 253 -21.13 12.43 -12.81
C LEU A 253 -22.33 13.39 -12.89
N ASN A 254 -23.46 12.88 -13.35
CA ASN A 254 -24.75 13.57 -13.28
C ASN A 254 -25.82 12.61 -12.71
N GLY A 255 -26.26 12.88 -11.48
CA GLY A 255 -27.05 11.93 -10.71
C GLY A 255 -26.26 10.64 -10.49
N ASN A 256 -26.77 9.52 -11.01
CA ASN A 256 -26.12 8.21 -10.93
C ASN A 256 -25.53 7.73 -12.27
N VAL A 257 -25.39 8.65 -13.24
CA VAL A 257 -24.89 8.37 -14.59
C VAL A 257 -23.56 9.08 -14.81
N ILE A 258 -22.56 8.34 -15.26
CA ILE A 258 -21.28 8.87 -15.70
C ILE A 258 -21.33 9.08 -17.20
N THR A 259 -21.06 10.30 -17.66
CA THR A 259 -20.66 10.54 -19.05
C THR A 259 -19.15 10.34 -19.15
N ALA A 260 -18.74 9.21 -19.71
CA ALA A 260 -17.34 8.80 -19.74
C ALA A 260 -16.52 9.66 -20.70
N SER A 261 -15.37 10.14 -20.23
CA SER A 261 -14.33 10.78 -21.03
C SER A 261 -13.15 9.85 -21.30
N ARG A 262 -12.96 8.82 -20.46
CA ARG A 262 -11.95 7.78 -20.66
C ARG A 262 -12.40 6.45 -20.06
N ILE A 263 -12.23 5.36 -20.81
CA ILE A 263 -12.50 3.99 -20.39
C ILE A 263 -11.29 3.14 -20.73
N GLU A 264 -10.76 2.43 -19.73
CA GLU A 264 -9.65 1.50 -19.92
C GLU A 264 -9.96 0.15 -19.30
N LYS A 265 -9.72 -0.93 -20.05
CA LYS A 265 -9.69 -2.28 -19.51
C LYS A 265 -8.52 -2.41 -18.53
N LYS A 266 -8.77 -2.99 -17.36
CA LYS A 266 -7.73 -3.29 -16.37
C LYS A 266 -7.46 -4.78 -16.29
N LYS A 267 -6.22 -5.12 -15.96
CA LYS A 267 -5.80 -6.47 -15.58
C LYS A 267 -5.66 -6.52 -14.06
N ALA A 268 -5.77 -7.71 -13.48
CA ALA A 268 -5.51 -7.88 -12.04
C ALA A 268 -4.08 -7.46 -11.66
N VAL A 269 -3.12 -7.70 -12.56
CA VAL A 269 -1.72 -7.27 -12.45
C VAL A 269 -1.31 -6.54 -13.73
N ASP A 270 -0.84 -5.29 -13.60
CA ASP A 270 -0.46 -4.42 -14.74
C ASP A 270 0.96 -4.71 -15.28
N ALA A 271 1.46 -5.93 -15.05
CA ALA A 271 2.72 -6.43 -15.59
C ALA A 271 2.55 -7.09 -16.97
N GLY A 272 3.64 -7.23 -17.70
CA GLY A 272 3.70 -8.04 -18.92
C GLY A 272 3.67 -9.54 -18.60
N VAL A 273 3.17 -10.35 -19.53
CA VAL A 273 3.29 -11.80 -19.41
C VAL A 273 4.78 -12.17 -19.43
N ASN A 274 5.18 -13.09 -18.55
CA ASN A 274 6.55 -13.46 -18.24
C ASN A 274 7.38 -12.41 -17.48
N ASP A 275 6.80 -11.26 -17.10
CA ASP A 275 7.47 -10.34 -16.19
C ASP A 275 7.63 -11.01 -14.81
N SER A 276 8.77 -10.76 -14.16
CA SER A 276 8.94 -11.04 -12.74
C SER A 276 8.16 -10.03 -11.92
N VAL A 277 7.32 -10.53 -11.01
CA VAL A 277 6.42 -9.73 -10.19
C VAL A 277 6.69 -9.93 -8.70
N LYS A 278 6.63 -8.83 -7.95
CA LYS A 278 6.63 -8.78 -6.49
C LYS A 278 5.39 -8.07 -6.00
N LEU A 279 4.41 -8.86 -5.56
CA LEU A 279 3.07 -8.37 -5.22
C LEU A 279 2.84 -8.43 -3.72
N LYS A 280 2.06 -7.50 -3.21
CA LYS A 280 1.56 -7.55 -1.83
C LYS A 280 0.05 -7.53 -1.82
N GLY A 281 -0.55 -8.43 -1.07
CA GLY A 281 -2.00 -8.52 -0.96
C GLY A 281 -2.45 -9.42 0.18
N THR A 282 -3.75 -9.35 0.48
CA THR A 282 -4.37 -10.12 1.56
C THR A 282 -4.93 -11.41 1.03
N ALA A 283 -4.55 -12.54 1.60
CA ALA A 283 -5.07 -13.85 1.20
C ALA A 283 -6.57 -13.97 1.49
N ASN A 284 -7.35 -14.44 0.53
CA ASN A 284 -8.79 -14.69 0.71
C ASN A 284 -9.06 -16.06 1.38
N GLY A 285 -8.05 -16.93 1.46
CA GLY A 285 -8.15 -18.29 1.98
C GLY A 285 -6.78 -18.97 2.09
N GLY A 286 -6.76 -20.20 2.58
CA GLY A 286 -5.55 -21.03 2.62
C GLY A 286 -5.21 -21.65 1.26
N VAL A 287 -4.04 -22.29 1.17
CA VAL A 287 -3.61 -23.00 -0.05
C VAL A 287 -4.44 -24.28 -0.25
N ALA A 288 -5.09 -24.40 -1.40
CA ALA A 288 -5.82 -25.58 -1.84
C ALA A 288 -5.36 -25.99 -3.26
N GLY A 289 -4.94 -27.24 -3.42
CA GLY A 289 -4.45 -27.75 -4.72
C GLY A 289 -3.31 -26.92 -5.31
N ASN A 290 -2.36 -26.48 -4.48
CA ASN A 290 -1.27 -25.57 -4.85
C ASN A 290 -1.70 -24.18 -5.36
N THR A 291 -2.90 -23.73 -4.99
CA THR A 291 -3.38 -22.41 -5.37
C THR A 291 -4.04 -21.70 -4.20
N PHE A 292 -3.97 -20.37 -4.21
CA PHE A 292 -4.80 -19.49 -3.38
C PHE A 292 -4.98 -18.16 -4.12
N THR A 293 -5.82 -17.27 -3.60
CA THR A 293 -6.00 -15.93 -4.15
C THR A 293 -5.63 -14.86 -3.13
N ILE A 294 -5.09 -13.76 -3.63
CA ILE A 294 -4.95 -12.51 -2.88
C ILE A 294 -5.85 -11.43 -3.46
N SER A 295 -6.32 -10.53 -2.61
CA SER A 295 -7.01 -9.32 -3.05
C SER A 295 -5.99 -8.30 -3.55
N GLY A 296 -6.23 -7.74 -4.73
CA GLY A 296 -5.43 -6.67 -5.33
C GLY A 296 -6.28 -5.45 -5.71
N PRO A 297 -5.64 -4.37 -6.21
CA PRO A 297 -6.34 -3.13 -6.58
C PRO A 297 -7.42 -3.37 -7.64
N ASN A 298 -7.06 -4.05 -8.74
CA ASN A 298 -7.97 -4.32 -9.84
C ASN A 298 -8.73 -5.67 -9.69
N GLY A 299 -8.76 -6.25 -8.49
CA GLY A 299 -9.41 -7.53 -8.17
C GLY A 299 -8.44 -8.64 -7.74
N ALA A 300 -9.00 -9.84 -7.56
CA ALA A 300 -8.31 -11.03 -7.09
C ALA A 300 -7.22 -11.50 -8.06
N ILE A 301 -6.08 -11.88 -7.50
CA ILE A 301 -4.91 -12.41 -8.20
C ILE A 301 -4.75 -13.87 -7.77
N THR A 302 -4.78 -14.78 -8.73
CA THR A 302 -4.56 -16.21 -8.47
C THR A 302 -3.06 -16.48 -8.37
N VAL A 303 -2.65 -17.14 -7.29
CA VAL A 303 -1.26 -17.51 -7.03
C VAL A 303 -1.13 -19.02 -7.10
N ASN A 304 -0.28 -19.51 -8.00
CA ASN A 304 0.10 -20.92 -8.10
C ASN A 304 1.40 -21.13 -7.31
N THR A 305 1.34 -21.99 -6.29
CA THR A 305 2.42 -22.25 -5.34
C THR A 305 3.15 -23.57 -5.58
N ALA A 306 2.95 -24.23 -6.73
CA ALA A 306 3.51 -25.56 -6.98
C ALA A 306 5.04 -25.61 -6.87
N ALA A 307 5.73 -24.51 -7.17
CA ALA A 307 7.18 -24.36 -7.05
C ALA A 307 7.60 -23.33 -5.98
N ALA A 308 6.67 -22.86 -5.16
CA ALA A 308 6.95 -21.78 -4.22
C ALA A 308 7.65 -22.28 -2.96
N SER A 309 8.65 -21.52 -2.52
CA SER A 309 9.15 -21.57 -1.14
C SER A 309 8.27 -20.71 -0.23
N PHE A 310 8.08 -21.13 1.02
CA PHE A 310 7.35 -20.34 2.02
C PHE A 310 8.32 -19.79 3.05
N GLN A 311 8.16 -18.52 3.44
CA GLN A 311 9.00 -17.88 4.44
C GLN A 311 8.19 -17.09 5.47
N ARG A 312 8.63 -17.14 6.73
CA ARG A 312 8.14 -16.29 7.82
C ARG A 312 9.33 -15.53 8.41
N GLY A 313 9.38 -14.22 8.18
CA GLY A 313 10.49 -13.38 8.66
C GLY A 313 11.85 -13.75 8.09
N GLY A 314 11.88 -14.27 6.85
CA GLY A 314 13.09 -14.75 6.19
C GLY A 314 13.52 -16.17 6.57
N ALA A 315 12.88 -16.79 7.58
CA ALA A 315 13.09 -18.20 7.90
C ALA A 315 12.16 -19.08 7.04
N ALA A 316 12.62 -20.30 6.71
CA ALA A 316 11.80 -21.29 6.02
C ALA A 316 10.51 -21.59 6.81
N ALA A 317 9.39 -21.67 6.10
CA ALA A 317 8.06 -21.94 6.64
C ALA A 317 7.30 -22.93 5.74
N THR A 318 6.03 -23.15 6.02
CA THR A 318 5.12 -23.98 5.21
C THR A 318 3.95 -23.14 4.71
N ALA A 319 3.10 -23.73 3.87
CA ALA A 319 1.86 -23.11 3.40
C ALA A 319 0.89 -22.70 4.53
N ALA A 320 1.12 -23.14 5.77
CA ALA A 320 0.33 -22.75 6.94
C ALA A 320 0.39 -21.24 7.27
N ILE A 321 1.36 -20.50 6.72
CA ILE A 321 1.39 -19.03 6.84
C ILE A 321 0.29 -18.36 6.01
N VAL A 322 -0.29 -19.08 5.04
CA VAL A 322 -1.34 -18.56 4.16
C VAL A 322 -2.68 -18.86 4.81
N THR A 323 -3.24 -17.85 5.47
CA THR A 323 -4.59 -17.91 6.04
C THR A 323 -5.39 -16.70 5.59
N ALA A 324 -6.72 -16.85 5.53
CA ALA A 324 -7.61 -15.74 5.17
C ALA A 324 -7.32 -14.51 6.04
N GLY A 325 -7.19 -13.35 5.41
CA GLY A 325 -6.84 -12.10 6.11
C GLY A 325 -5.33 -11.87 6.30
N THR A 326 -4.46 -12.83 5.99
CA THR A 326 -3.01 -12.60 6.12
C THR A 326 -2.50 -11.74 4.95
N ALA A 327 -1.82 -10.63 5.26
CA ALA A 327 -1.05 -9.87 4.29
C ALA A 327 0.23 -10.64 3.92
N LEU A 328 0.40 -10.91 2.62
CA LEU A 328 1.52 -11.71 2.10
C LEU A 328 2.24 -10.96 1.00
N GLU A 329 3.54 -11.21 0.90
CA GLU A 329 4.39 -10.83 -0.22
C GLU A 329 4.59 -12.05 -1.13
N ILE A 330 4.31 -11.88 -2.42
CA ILE A 330 4.39 -12.93 -3.45
C ILE A 330 5.43 -12.53 -4.47
N GLU A 331 6.41 -13.42 -4.69
CA GLU A 331 7.35 -13.30 -5.80
C GLU A 331 7.11 -14.42 -6.80
N GLY A 332 7.14 -14.10 -8.09
CA GLY A 332 6.91 -15.08 -9.14
C GLY A 332 6.91 -14.49 -10.54
N ILE A 333 6.43 -15.27 -11.49
CA ILE A 333 6.30 -14.87 -12.90
C ILE A 333 4.83 -14.79 -13.28
N LEU A 334 4.40 -13.66 -13.86
CA LEU A 334 3.04 -13.50 -14.38
C LEU A 334 2.81 -14.40 -15.60
N GLN A 335 1.79 -15.23 -15.56
CA GLN A 335 1.41 -16.16 -16.62
C GLN A 335 0.42 -15.51 -17.60
N SER A 336 0.22 -16.12 -18.77
CA SER A 336 -0.69 -15.64 -19.81
C SER A 336 -2.17 -15.69 -19.41
N ASP A 337 -2.53 -16.56 -18.47
CA ASP A 337 -3.87 -16.66 -17.88
C ASP A 337 -4.14 -15.63 -16.78
N GLY A 338 -3.14 -14.80 -16.44
CA GLY A 338 -3.20 -13.79 -15.38
C GLY A 338 -2.88 -14.31 -13.98
N SER A 339 -2.60 -15.60 -13.81
CA SER A 339 -2.11 -16.16 -12.56
C SER A 339 -0.62 -15.84 -12.35
N VAL A 340 -0.16 -15.89 -11.11
CA VAL A 340 1.27 -15.76 -10.77
C VAL A 340 1.81 -17.13 -10.42
N ALA A 341 2.78 -17.62 -11.20
CA ALA A 341 3.58 -18.78 -10.84
C ALA A 341 4.59 -18.35 -9.77
N ALA A 342 4.26 -18.58 -8.50
CA ALA A 342 5.06 -18.11 -7.38
C ALA A 342 6.33 -18.96 -7.20
N SER A 343 7.45 -18.27 -7.02
CA SER A 343 8.72 -18.83 -6.53
C SER A 343 8.85 -18.66 -5.01
N GLN A 344 8.20 -17.64 -4.44
CA GLN A 344 8.22 -17.39 -3.00
C GLN A 344 6.90 -16.79 -2.51
N VAL A 345 6.45 -17.24 -1.33
CA VAL A 345 5.39 -16.64 -0.54
C VAL A 345 5.95 -16.29 0.84
N SER A 346 5.92 -15.02 1.20
CA SER A 346 6.56 -14.48 2.40
C SER A 346 5.55 -13.79 3.31
N LEU A 347 5.57 -14.13 4.60
CA LEU A 347 5.02 -13.32 5.67
C LEU A 347 6.15 -12.52 6.33
N LYS A 348 6.09 -11.19 6.25
CA LYS A 348 7.11 -10.29 6.81
C LYS A 348 6.64 -9.69 8.14
N PRO A 349 7.54 -9.40 9.08
CA PRO A 349 7.19 -8.68 10.30
C PRO A 349 6.81 -7.23 9.98
N GLU A 350 5.94 -6.65 10.81
CA GLU A 350 5.57 -5.23 10.71
C GLU A 350 6.81 -4.35 10.96
N LYS A 351 6.92 -3.24 10.23
CA LYS A 351 7.99 -2.24 10.42
C LYS A 351 7.45 -0.82 10.59
N THR A 352 6.13 -0.65 10.57
CA THR A 352 5.47 0.64 10.72
C THR A 352 4.98 0.86 12.16
N VAL A 353 4.92 2.13 12.53
CA VAL A 353 4.38 2.62 13.79
C VAL A 353 3.39 3.71 13.48
N LYS A 354 2.30 3.74 14.24
CA LYS A 354 1.35 4.86 14.25
C LYS A 354 1.27 5.45 15.66
N VAL A 355 1.34 6.76 15.74
CA VAL A 355 1.16 7.49 17.00
C VAL A 355 0.15 8.61 16.75
N GLU A 356 -0.86 8.71 17.59
CA GLU A 356 -1.85 9.79 17.54
C GLU A 356 -2.02 10.39 18.93
N GLY A 357 -2.00 11.71 19.03
CA GLY A 357 -2.15 12.40 20.32
C GLY A 357 -1.92 13.91 20.21
N ASN A 358 -1.96 14.58 21.35
CA ASN A 358 -1.78 16.01 21.45
C ASN A 358 -0.33 16.36 21.82
N ALA A 359 0.27 17.29 21.09
CA ALA A 359 1.63 17.73 21.35
C ALA A 359 1.74 18.44 22.71
N ALA A 360 2.79 18.13 23.48
CA ALA A 360 3.15 18.88 24.68
C ALA A 360 3.90 20.17 24.31
N ALA A 361 4.02 21.10 25.26
CA ALA A 361 4.89 22.26 25.11
C ALA A 361 6.34 21.81 24.81
N GLY A 362 6.91 22.32 23.72
CA GLY A 362 8.26 21.95 23.30
C GLY A 362 8.41 20.54 22.74
N ALA A 363 7.33 19.91 22.26
CA ALA A 363 7.36 18.56 21.70
C ALA A 363 8.38 18.38 20.56
N PHE A 364 8.64 19.43 19.77
CA PHE A 364 9.65 19.41 18.71
C PHE A 364 10.97 20.07 19.16
N ASN A 365 12.07 19.35 18.99
CA ASN A 365 13.43 19.83 19.23
C ASN A 365 14.17 19.99 17.89
N ALA A 366 14.35 21.23 17.45
CA ALA A 366 15.01 21.55 16.18
C ALA A 366 16.49 21.11 16.15
N GLY A 367 17.22 21.21 17.27
CA GLY A 367 18.63 20.85 17.34
C GLY A 367 18.91 19.36 17.13
N THR A 368 17.92 18.50 17.41
CA THR A 368 17.99 17.04 17.20
C THR A 368 17.01 16.55 16.13
N SER A 369 16.27 17.45 15.48
CA SER A 369 15.16 17.13 14.56
C SER A 369 14.24 16.02 15.09
N THR A 370 13.90 16.08 16.38
CA THR A 370 13.11 15.04 17.06
C THR A 370 11.79 15.62 17.57
N LEU A 371 10.69 14.97 17.20
CA LEU A 371 9.34 15.22 17.71
C LEU A 371 8.99 14.13 18.72
N THR A 372 8.63 14.52 19.95
CA THR A 372 8.14 13.57 20.96
C THR A 372 6.62 13.65 21.05
N LEU A 373 5.94 12.57 20.71
CA LEU A 373 4.48 12.46 20.81
C LEU A 373 4.14 11.21 21.62
N ASN A 374 3.27 11.31 22.62
CA ASN A 374 2.94 10.19 23.52
C ASN A 374 4.19 9.54 24.14
N GLY A 375 5.20 10.34 24.50
CA GLY A 375 6.48 9.84 25.01
C GLY A 375 7.33 9.06 24.00
N VAL A 376 6.88 8.90 22.74
CA VAL A 376 7.63 8.27 21.66
C VAL A 376 8.51 9.33 20.99
N PRO A 377 9.85 9.23 21.06
CA PRO A 377 10.75 10.10 20.32
C PRO A 377 10.78 9.68 18.85
N VAL A 378 10.42 10.59 17.96
CA VAL A 378 10.35 10.38 16.52
C VAL A 378 11.33 11.31 15.80
N THR A 379 12.28 10.74 15.07
CA THR A 379 13.21 11.50 14.24
C THR A 379 12.52 11.97 12.97
N LEU A 380 12.65 13.26 12.65
CA LEU A 380 12.26 13.86 11.39
C LEU A 380 13.51 14.03 10.51
N ASN A 381 13.37 13.80 9.21
CA ASN A 381 14.44 14.03 8.24
C ASN A 381 13.87 14.73 6.98
N ALA A 382 14.73 14.98 6.00
CA ALA A 382 14.34 15.66 4.76
C ALA A 382 13.29 14.89 3.92
N ALA A 383 13.11 13.59 4.17
CA ALA A 383 12.12 12.76 3.50
C ALA A 383 10.79 12.67 4.27
N THR A 384 10.74 13.09 5.54
CA THR A 384 9.50 13.13 6.32
C THR A 384 8.50 14.08 5.68
N ARG A 385 7.29 13.59 5.38
CA ARG A 385 6.18 14.42 4.91
C ARG A 385 5.53 15.14 6.09
N LEU A 386 5.53 16.46 6.07
CA LEU A 386 4.91 17.29 7.11
C LEU A 386 3.67 17.97 6.52
N LEU A 387 2.50 17.59 7.00
CA LEU A 387 1.21 18.06 6.48
C LEU A 387 0.44 18.80 7.57
N ASP A 388 -0.09 19.96 7.23
CA ASP A 388 -1.05 20.67 8.06
C ASP A 388 -2.48 20.24 7.73
N LYS A 389 -3.44 20.52 8.61
CA LYS A 389 -4.86 20.20 8.41
C LYS A 389 -5.46 20.88 7.18
N SER A 390 -4.84 21.96 6.72
CA SER A 390 -5.16 22.67 5.47
C SER A 390 -4.72 21.91 4.20
N GLY A 391 -4.01 20.79 4.34
CA GLY A 391 -3.36 20.07 3.24
C GLY A 391 -2.06 20.71 2.75
N GLN A 392 -1.64 21.83 3.36
CA GLN A 392 -0.37 22.51 3.07
C GLN A 392 0.79 21.90 3.84
N ALA A 393 2.02 22.32 3.50
CA ALA A 393 3.21 21.90 4.24
C ALA A 393 3.17 22.43 5.69
N LEU A 394 3.48 21.56 6.65
CA LEU A 394 3.60 21.91 8.06
C LEU A 394 5.06 22.28 8.39
N ASP A 395 5.28 23.49 8.92
CA ASP A 395 6.55 23.82 9.59
C ASP A 395 6.58 23.15 10.98
N PRO A 396 7.54 22.26 11.26
CA PRO A 396 7.59 21.57 12.55
C PRO A 396 7.85 22.50 13.73
N ASN A 397 8.44 23.69 13.52
CA ASN A 397 8.61 24.69 14.59
C ASN A 397 7.28 25.35 14.98
N SER A 398 6.26 25.25 14.13
CA SER A 398 4.93 25.77 14.42
C SER A 398 4.11 24.82 15.31
N ILE A 399 4.63 23.64 15.67
CA ILE A 399 3.95 22.67 16.53
C ILE A 399 3.84 23.24 17.95
N ALA A 400 2.61 23.61 18.30
CA ALA A 400 2.28 24.18 19.60
C ALA A 400 1.69 23.13 20.54
N SER A 401 1.70 23.44 21.84
CA SER A 401 1.03 22.61 22.85
C SER A 401 -0.45 22.51 22.53
N GLY A 402 -0.99 21.29 22.54
CA GLY A 402 -2.39 20.99 22.21
C GLY A 402 -2.67 20.74 20.73
N ASP A 403 -1.70 20.93 19.82
CA ASP A 403 -1.87 20.51 18.43
C ASP A 403 -2.07 19.00 18.37
N HIS A 404 -3.15 18.58 17.69
CA HIS A 404 -3.44 17.17 17.48
C HIS A 404 -2.66 16.65 16.28
N LEU A 405 -1.83 15.63 16.50
CA LEU A 405 -0.90 15.09 15.51
C LEU A 405 -1.14 13.60 15.29
N GLN A 406 -1.07 13.18 14.03
CA GLN A 406 -0.98 11.80 13.60
C GLN A 406 0.38 11.55 12.95
N ILE A 407 1.12 10.56 13.45
CA ILE A 407 2.43 10.19 12.95
C ILE A 407 2.35 8.79 12.34
N ARG A 408 2.96 8.65 11.16
CA ARG A 408 3.33 7.36 10.54
C ARG A 408 4.85 7.31 10.50
N GLY A 409 5.43 6.26 11.06
CA GLY A 409 6.88 6.10 11.11
C GLY A 409 7.32 4.68 10.82
N MET A 410 8.60 4.55 10.51
CA MET A 410 9.29 3.28 10.37
C MET A 410 10.11 3.01 11.64
N PHE A 411 10.14 1.76 12.09
CA PHE A 411 11.06 1.30 13.12
C PHE A 411 11.90 0.15 12.54
N PHE A 412 13.20 0.15 12.84
CA PHE A 412 14.14 -0.83 12.26
C PHE A 412 14.81 -1.72 13.31
N SER A 413 14.53 -1.50 14.60
CA SER A 413 15.06 -2.30 15.69
C SER A 413 14.20 -2.14 16.94
N ASN A 414 14.40 -3.01 17.93
CA ASN A 414 13.73 -2.93 19.24
C ASN A 414 14.27 -1.78 20.13
N SER A 415 15.02 -0.82 19.56
CA SER A 415 15.65 0.28 20.30
C SER A 415 14.71 1.44 20.62
N GLY A 416 13.45 1.41 20.17
CA GLY A 416 12.53 2.53 20.32
C GLY A 416 12.74 3.68 19.34
N LYS A 417 13.70 3.56 18.42
CA LYS A 417 13.95 4.59 17.40
C LYS A 417 12.94 4.50 16.27
N VAL A 418 12.12 5.54 16.15
CA VAL A 418 11.14 5.71 15.07
C VAL A 418 11.58 6.86 14.17
N THR A 419 11.62 6.64 12.86
CA THR A 419 11.81 7.69 11.87
C THR A 419 10.47 8.00 11.23
N ALA A 420 10.01 9.26 11.28
CA ALA A 420 8.74 9.65 10.68
C ALA A 420 8.81 9.56 9.15
N SER A 421 7.83 8.88 8.58
CA SER A 421 7.53 8.99 7.14
C SER A 421 6.51 10.11 6.89
N GLN A 422 5.56 10.29 7.81
CA GLN A 422 4.59 11.38 7.75
C GLN A 422 4.25 11.87 9.16
N VAL A 423 4.14 13.18 9.32
CA VAL A 423 3.49 13.85 10.45
C VAL A 423 2.38 14.72 9.88
N GLN A 424 1.17 14.53 10.37
CA GLN A 424 0.01 15.31 9.97
C GLN A 424 -0.60 15.99 11.18
N ARG A 425 -0.71 17.32 11.14
CA ARG A 425 -1.58 18.07 12.06
C ARG A 425 -3.01 17.93 11.56
N THR A 426 -3.93 17.66 12.47
CA THR A 426 -5.35 17.43 12.15
C THR A 426 -6.26 18.31 13.00
N SER A 427 -7.57 18.19 12.80
CA SER A 427 -8.58 18.78 13.68
C SER A 427 -8.40 18.26 15.12
N ALA A 428 -8.78 19.06 16.12
CA ALA A 428 -8.61 18.68 17.53
C ALA A 428 -9.36 17.38 17.87
N SER A 429 -8.76 16.59 18.76
CA SER A 429 -9.31 15.33 19.25
C SER A 429 -8.68 14.97 20.60
N ASP A 430 -9.40 14.18 21.39
CA ASP A 430 -8.90 13.59 22.62
C ASP A 430 -8.36 12.16 22.40
N VAL A 431 -8.46 11.65 21.18
CA VAL A 431 -7.93 10.32 20.82
C VAL A 431 -6.43 10.30 21.04
N THR A 432 -5.97 9.30 21.80
CA THR A 432 -4.56 9.05 22.01
C THR A 432 -4.30 7.56 21.85
N PHE A 433 -3.42 7.19 20.91
CA PHE A 433 -3.02 5.81 20.73
C PHE A 433 -1.58 5.65 20.26
N VAL A 434 -1.06 4.44 20.49
CA VAL A 434 0.18 3.94 19.91
C VAL A 434 -0.14 2.59 19.27
N GLN A 435 0.24 2.43 18.01
CA GLN A 435 0.16 1.16 17.29
C GLN A 435 1.55 0.78 16.80
N GLY A 436 1.94 -0.47 17.04
CA GLY A 436 3.21 -0.99 16.57
C GLY A 436 3.40 -2.45 16.99
N PRO A 437 4.55 -3.04 16.66
CA PRO A 437 4.91 -4.40 17.07
C PRO A 437 4.92 -4.54 18.59
N VAL A 438 4.53 -5.71 19.05
CA VAL A 438 4.74 -6.15 20.42
C VAL A 438 6.19 -6.59 20.59
N THR A 439 6.89 -5.99 21.55
CA THR A 439 8.31 -6.29 21.84
C THR A 439 8.50 -7.02 23.17
N ALA A 440 7.51 -6.99 24.06
CA ALA A 440 7.49 -7.80 25.28
C ALA A 440 6.04 -8.08 25.71
N VAL A 441 5.82 -9.24 26.32
CA VAL A 441 4.51 -9.68 26.80
C VAL A 441 4.66 -10.22 28.22
N ALA A 442 3.96 -9.60 29.18
CA ALA A 442 3.96 -10.00 30.58
C ALA A 442 2.64 -9.56 31.25
N SER A 443 1.58 -10.35 31.06
CA SER A 443 0.22 -10.03 31.54
C SER A 443 0.23 -9.50 33.00
N PRO A 444 -0.43 -8.37 33.29
CA PRO A 444 -1.35 -7.62 32.42
C PRO A 444 -0.68 -6.57 31.51
N ASN A 445 0.65 -6.55 31.42
CA ASN A 445 1.41 -5.54 30.69
C ASN A 445 1.97 -6.08 29.37
N LEU A 446 2.06 -5.21 28.36
CA LEU A 446 2.81 -5.48 27.13
C LEU A 446 3.67 -4.26 26.77
N ALA A 447 4.74 -4.46 26.01
CA ALA A 447 5.54 -3.36 25.47
C ALA A 447 5.33 -3.24 23.96
N LEU A 448 5.11 -2.01 23.49
CA LEU A 448 5.09 -1.66 22.08
C LEU A 448 6.38 -0.95 21.70
N ILE A 449 6.86 -1.20 20.48
CA ILE A 449 8.00 -0.51 19.84
C ILE A 449 9.29 -0.47 20.70
N GLY A 450 9.40 -1.31 21.73
CA GLY A 450 10.54 -1.37 22.65
C GLY A 450 10.51 -0.38 23.81
N ILE A 451 9.63 0.63 23.79
CA ILE A 451 9.66 1.73 24.79
C ILE A 451 8.32 2.03 25.45
N VAL A 452 7.18 1.77 24.80
CA VAL A 452 5.86 2.10 25.36
C VAL A 452 5.38 0.92 26.19
N SER A 453 5.28 1.10 27.50
CA SER A 453 4.72 0.10 28.41
C SER A 453 3.21 0.31 28.51
N VAL A 454 2.44 -0.69 28.13
CA VAL A 454 0.97 -0.64 28.12
C VAL A 454 0.44 -1.50 29.26
N ASP A 455 -0.21 -0.87 30.25
CA ASP A 455 -0.97 -1.55 31.29
C ASP A 455 -2.42 -1.77 30.83
N THR A 456 -2.85 -3.03 30.82
CA THR A 456 -4.22 -3.42 30.47
C THR A 456 -5.09 -3.77 31.69
N SER A 457 -4.62 -3.47 32.90
CA SER A 457 -5.31 -3.77 34.17
C SER A 457 -6.73 -3.21 34.21
N GLY A 458 -6.92 -1.98 33.70
CA GLY A 458 -8.18 -1.25 33.64
C GLY A 458 -9.03 -1.47 32.38
N VAL A 459 -8.56 -2.27 31.41
CA VAL A 459 -9.30 -2.53 30.16
C VAL A 459 -10.54 -3.38 30.42
N ASN A 460 -11.68 -3.00 29.84
CA ASN A 460 -12.93 -3.75 29.95
C ASN A 460 -12.79 -5.14 29.30
N GLN A 461 -13.09 -6.21 30.05
CA GLN A 461 -12.89 -7.59 29.60
C GLN A 461 -13.78 -8.01 28.42
N ILE A 462 -14.92 -7.34 28.21
CA ILE A 462 -15.90 -7.68 27.17
C ILE A 462 -15.65 -6.86 25.90
N THR A 463 -15.40 -5.56 26.05
CA THR A 463 -15.37 -4.63 24.91
C THR A 463 -13.96 -4.15 24.55
N GLY A 464 -13.02 -4.22 25.49
CA GLY A 464 -11.72 -3.56 25.37
C GLY A 464 -10.61 -4.40 24.75
N PHE A 465 -10.85 -5.66 24.39
CA PHE A 465 -9.86 -6.53 23.73
C PHE A 465 -10.37 -6.95 22.35
N GLY A 466 -9.86 -6.32 21.29
CA GLY A 466 -10.22 -6.58 19.89
C GLY A 466 -9.23 -7.47 19.14
N ASP A 467 -9.74 -8.27 18.20
CA ASP A 467 -8.98 -8.97 17.16
C ASP A 467 -9.41 -8.44 15.79
N HIS A 468 -8.57 -7.62 15.20
CA HIS A 468 -8.77 -6.96 13.92
C HIS A 468 -7.91 -7.61 12.83
N ARG A 469 -7.44 -8.85 13.05
CA ARG A 469 -6.68 -9.58 12.03
C ARG A 469 -7.55 -10.21 10.94
N SER A 470 -8.86 -10.19 11.11
CA SER A 470 -9.83 -10.69 10.12
C SER A 470 -10.60 -9.53 9.51
N VAL A 471 -11.14 -9.75 8.31
CA VAL A 471 -12.01 -8.78 7.60
C VAL A 471 -13.18 -8.29 8.47
N THR A 472 -13.68 -9.14 9.36
CA THR A 472 -14.63 -8.73 10.40
C THR A 472 -13.91 -8.71 11.74
N ALA A 473 -13.83 -7.53 12.35
CA ALA A 473 -13.33 -7.38 13.70
C ALA A 473 -14.14 -8.24 14.68
N VAL A 474 -13.44 -9.03 15.50
CA VAL A 474 -14.04 -9.80 16.59
C VAL A 474 -13.46 -9.35 17.92
N LYS A 475 -14.09 -9.73 19.03
CA LYS A 475 -13.57 -9.45 20.37
C LYS A 475 -13.01 -10.73 20.99
N PHE A 476 -11.90 -10.59 21.71
CA PHE A 476 -11.41 -11.66 22.58
C PHE A 476 -12.35 -11.82 23.77
N SER A 477 -12.43 -13.03 24.33
CA SER A 477 -13.25 -13.28 25.54
C SER A 477 -12.72 -12.62 26.81
N GLY A 478 -11.52 -12.04 26.74
CA GLY A 478 -10.89 -11.32 27.84
C GLY A 478 -9.36 -11.24 27.69
N ARG A 479 -8.72 -10.66 28.70
CA ARG A 479 -7.27 -10.44 28.75
C ARG A 479 -6.48 -11.71 28.46
N ASP A 480 -6.81 -12.82 29.12
CA ASP A 480 -6.00 -14.05 29.02
C ASP A 480 -5.95 -14.57 27.58
N THR A 481 -7.09 -14.56 26.87
CA THR A 481 -7.15 -14.96 25.46
C THR A 481 -6.46 -13.98 24.52
N PHE A 482 -6.48 -12.69 24.82
CA PHE A 482 -5.73 -11.69 24.06
C PHE A 482 -4.22 -11.91 24.23
N PHE A 483 -3.74 -12.03 25.46
CA PHE A 483 -2.32 -12.24 25.76
C PHE A 483 -1.79 -13.57 25.23
N ALA A 484 -2.61 -14.62 25.22
CA ALA A 484 -2.26 -15.90 24.61
C ALA A 484 -2.08 -15.82 23.09
N ALA A 485 -2.68 -14.84 22.42
CA ALA A 485 -2.54 -14.62 20.98
C ALA A 485 -1.32 -13.76 20.60
N LEU A 486 -0.65 -13.14 21.58
CA LEU A 486 0.48 -12.25 21.33
C LEU A 486 1.80 -13.00 21.25
N THR A 487 2.66 -12.51 20.36
CA THR A 487 4.05 -12.92 20.20
C THR A 487 4.96 -11.70 20.21
N SER A 488 6.16 -11.82 20.77
CA SER A 488 7.18 -10.76 20.74
C SER A 488 8.16 -10.91 19.58
N ASP A 489 7.79 -11.67 18.54
CA ASP A 489 8.61 -11.98 17.36
C ASP A 489 8.49 -10.92 16.25
N GLY A 490 7.80 -9.81 16.52
CA GLY A 490 7.58 -8.71 15.57
C GLY A 490 6.41 -8.91 14.60
N PHE A 491 5.66 -10.01 14.72
CA PHE A 491 4.48 -10.27 13.88
C PHE A 491 3.16 -9.89 14.55
N SER A 492 3.13 -9.83 15.89
CA SER A 492 1.98 -9.28 16.60
C SER A 492 2.06 -7.76 16.60
N VAL A 493 1.06 -7.10 16.01
CA VAL A 493 0.91 -5.65 16.02
C VAL A 493 -0.26 -5.31 16.93
N VAL A 494 -0.06 -4.43 17.90
CA VAL A 494 -1.14 -4.02 18.79
C VAL A 494 -1.32 -2.51 18.68
N LYS A 495 -2.57 -2.09 18.57
CA LYS A 495 -3.01 -0.71 18.78
C LYS A 495 -3.55 -0.58 20.19
N ALA A 496 -2.92 0.25 21.01
CA ALA A 496 -3.35 0.55 22.36
C ALA A 496 -3.88 1.99 22.41
N LYS A 497 -5.13 2.16 22.83
CA LYS A 497 -5.77 3.45 23.08
C LYS A 497 -5.81 3.68 24.58
N GLY A 498 -5.55 4.90 25.03
CA GLY A 498 -5.55 5.20 26.46
C GLY A 498 -4.86 6.51 26.81
N ILE A 499 -4.56 6.66 28.10
CA ILE A 499 -3.92 7.86 28.63
C ILE A 499 -2.43 7.60 28.81
N MET A 500 -1.60 8.51 28.26
CA MET A 500 -0.16 8.45 28.36
C MET A 500 0.38 9.24 29.55
N ALA A 501 1.32 8.65 30.29
CA ALA A 501 2.15 9.31 31.29
C ALA A 501 3.62 8.99 31.00
N GLY A 502 4.31 9.90 30.29
CA GLY A 502 5.62 9.60 29.72
C GLY A 502 5.51 8.47 28.69
N THR A 503 6.22 7.38 28.90
CA THR A 503 6.17 6.17 28.05
C THR A 503 5.24 5.08 28.59
N ALA A 504 4.55 5.30 29.71
CA ALA A 504 3.55 4.37 30.25
C ALA A 504 2.15 4.75 29.73
N MET A 505 1.41 3.77 29.22
CA MET A 505 0.02 3.90 28.81
C MET A 505 -0.88 3.13 29.79
N ASN A 506 -1.87 3.83 30.36
CA ASN A 506 -3.03 3.17 30.95
C ASN A 506 -4.06 2.96 29.83
N ALA A 507 -4.17 1.73 29.33
CA ALA A 507 -5.04 1.43 28.20
C ALA A 507 -6.51 1.40 28.61
N SER A 508 -7.36 1.97 27.77
CA SER A 508 -8.81 1.77 27.81
C SER A 508 -9.27 0.69 26.82
N GLU A 509 -8.52 0.49 25.73
CA GLU A 509 -8.77 -0.52 24.71
C GLU A 509 -7.45 -0.96 24.06
N VAL A 510 -7.33 -2.25 23.75
CA VAL A 510 -6.25 -2.84 22.96
C VAL A 510 -6.81 -3.70 21.84
N GLU A 511 -6.24 -3.55 20.66
CA GLU A 511 -6.67 -4.23 19.43
C GLU A 511 -5.45 -4.94 18.84
N LEU A 512 -5.57 -6.24 18.56
CA LEU A 512 -4.58 -7.01 17.81
C LEU A 512 -4.83 -6.80 16.32
N GLU A 513 -3.83 -6.28 15.62
CA GLU A 513 -3.95 -5.79 14.24
C GLU A 513 -3.27 -6.72 13.24
N GLN A 514 -3.73 -6.67 11.99
CA GLN A 514 -2.99 -7.23 10.86
C GLN A 514 -1.64 -6.51 10.71
N ALA A 515 -0.56 -7.29 10.58
CA ALA A 515 0.73 -6.76 10.15
C ALA A 515 0.64 -6.29 8.70
N GLN A 516 1.23 -5.13 8.40
CA GLN A 516 1.19 -4.52 7.07
C GLN A 516 2.02 -5.28 6.07
#